data_AF-A0A948D049-F1
#
_entry.id   AF-A0A948D049-F1
#
_cell.length_a   1.000
_cell.length_b   1.000
_cell.length_c   1.000
_cell.angle_alpha   90.00
_cell.angle_beta   90.00
_cell.angle_gamma   90.00
#
_symmetry.space_group_name_H-M   'P 1'
#
loop_
_entity.id
_entity.type
_entity.pdbx_description
1 polymer ?
#
loop_
_entity_poly.entity_id
_entity_poly.type
_entity_poly.pdbx_seq_one_letter_code
_entity_poly.pdbx_strand_id
1 'polypeptide(L)'
;MSNSWVNALTYKISKRIDIFERKAINKMRESGHLFFFSELIPHFKGKNVFAFATGGSVNNLKNVDRLKDYNVFTVTTAPYFLNQKYGFSPTLWFLHYEPLAQAVMEEEDKHGKIDLSDTFIMLPANDSFSPSFFSSPVMKKLRDRHPEASYVLFREHRGRMNSDNLHPEYLEMGIEPIRALGGTLEGTFLPVCGFLGISNVYFSGVDHLLHTGHFWDKNRKYQSMQGDPIKFPEDEYILKCAQAAKNACEKKGLGCYRLEPEETLLKLYPLLDFEQAIAQASPRITPQAIRDKYKSFSYNEDQRSI
;
A
#
# COMPACT_ATOMS: atom_id res chain seq x y z
N MET A 1 -21.35 7.82 -26.60
CA MET A 1 -21.05 7.07 -25.36
C MET A 1 -20.85 8.07 -24.23
N SER A 2 -21.61 8.22 -23.14
CA SER A 2 -23.01 7.93 -22.76
C SER A 2 -23.25 8.77 -21.48
N ASN A 3 -24.13 9.77 -21.54
CA ASN A 3 -24.48 10.64 -20.40
C ASN A 3 -25.05 9.87 -19.18
N SER A 4 -25.42 8.59 -19.34
CA SER A 4 -25.93 7.73 -18.25
C SER A 4 -24.86 7.29 -17.26
N TRP A 5 -23.61 7.06 -17.70
CA TRP A 5 -22.52 6.64 -16.81
C TRP A 5 -22.01 7.79 -15.94
N VAL A 6 -21.90 8.99 -16.51
CA VAL A 6 -21.54 10.22 -15.78
C VAL A 6 -22.60 10.54 -14.73
N ASN A 7 -23.89 10.42 -15.07
CA ASN A 7 -24.98 10.63 -14.11
C ASN A 7 -25.02 9.55 -13.01
N ALA A 8 -24.77 8.27 -13.33
CA ALA A 8 -24.71 7.19 -12.35
C ALA A 8 -23.52 7.32 -11.39
N LEU A 9 -22.34 7.70 -11.89
CA LEU A 9 -21.15 7.94 -11.08
C LEU A 9 -21.32 9.18 -10.19
N THR A 10 -21.84 10.28 -10.74
CA THR A 10 -22.09 11.52 -9.99
C THR A 10 -23.14 11.31 -8.89
N TYR A 11 -24.19 10.53 -9.17
CA TYR A 11 -25.21 10.12 -8.19
C TYR A 11 -24.65 9.17 -7.10
N LYS A 12 -23.75 8.26 -7.47
CA LYS A 12 -23.09 7.35 -6.52
C LYS A 12 -22.12 8.11 -5.61
N ILE A 13 -21.39 9.08 -6.15
CA ILE A 13 -20.50 9.97 -5.39
C ILE A 13 -21.31 10.90 -4.48
N SER A 14 -22.42 11.47 -4.94
CA SER A 14 -23.25 12.36 -4.12
C SER A 14 -23.93 11.64 -2.95
N LYS A 15 -24.23 10.34 -3.07
CA LYS A 15 -24.66 9.51 -1.92
C LYS A 15 -23.54 9.18 -0.93
N ARG A 16 -22.29 9.15 -1.38
CA ARG A 16 -21.13 8.76 -0.55
C ARG A 16 -20.46 9.94 0.16
N ILE A 17 -20.75 11.18 -0.24
CA ILE A 17 -20.08 12.37 0.29
C ILE A 17 -21.10 13.49 0.55
N ASP A 18 -21.44 13.68 1.84
CA ASP A 18 -22.20 14.83 2.30
C ASP A 18 -21.37 16.14 2.28
N ILE A 19 -22.00 17.27 2.58
CA ILE A 19 -21.34 18.59 2.55
C ILE A 19 -20.24 18.75 3.61
N PHE A 20 -20.37 18.10 4.77
CA PHE A 20 -19.36 18.16 5.83
C PHE A 20 -18.12 17.39 5.42
N GLU A 21 -18.31 16.23 4.81
CA GLU A 21 -17.22 15.42 4.29
C GLU A 21 -16.48 16.11 3.14
N ARG A 22 -17.20 16.81 2.24
CA ARG A 22 -16.56 17.64 1.21
C ARG A 22 -15.68 18.73 1.82
N LYS A 23 -16.17 19.40 2.85
CA LYS A 23 -15.38 20.42 3.57
C LYS A 23 -14.17 19.80 4.26
N ALA A 24 -14.31 18.64 4.89
CA ALA A 24 -13.19 17.92 5.51
C ALA A 24 -12.12 17.53 4.49
N ILE A 25 -12.52 16.97 3.34
CA ILE A 25 -11.63 16.63 2.22
C ILE A 25 -10.88 17.88 1.74
N ASN A 26 -11.58 18.98 1.49
CA ASN A 26 -10.95 20.23 1.04
C ASN A 26 -9.94 20.76 2.07
N LYS A 27 -10.29 20.77 3.35
CA LYS A 27 -9.38 21.19 4.43
C LYS A 27 -8.13 20.30 4.50
N MET A 28 -8.28 18.99 4.31
CA MET A 28 -7.13 18.07 4.27
C MET A 28 -6.25 18.28 3.03
N ARG A 29 -6.85 18.60 1.87
CA ARG A 29 -6.10 19.00 0.66
C ARG A 29 -5.30 20.28 0.90
N GLU A 30 -5.95 21.32 1.41
CA GLU A 30 -5.33 22.63 1.68
C GLU A 30 -4.19 22.53 2.71
N SER A 31 -4.34 21.68 3.72
CA SER A 31 -3.30 21.44 4.73
C SER A 31 -2.23 20.42 4.31
N GLY A 32 -2.33 19.84 3.12
CA GLY A 32 -1.37 18.87 2.60
C GLY A 32 -1.40 17.50 3.29
N HIS A 33 -2.52 17.13 3.94
CA HIS A 33 -2.74 15.82 4.56
C HIS A 33 -3.51 14.84 3.67
N LEU A 34 -3.90 15.26 2.47
CA LEU A 34 -4.58 14.42 1.49
C LEU A 34 -3.94 14.59 0.11
N PHE A 35 -3.59 13.48 -0.53
CA PHE A 35 -2.97 13.40 -1.84
C PHE A 35 -3.81 12.53 -2.79
N PHE A 36 -3.75 12.80 -4.08
CA PHE A 36 -4.09 11.85 -5.14
C PHE A 36 -2.88 10.97 -5.40
N PHE A 37 -3.13 9.72 -5.79
CA PHE A 37 -2.05 8.76 -5.98
C PHE A 37 -1.03 9.20 -7.03
N SER A 38 -1.46 9.87 -8.11
CA SER A 38 -0.59 10.42 -9.15
C SER A 38 0.38 11.49 -8.66
N GLU A 39 0.05 12.21 -7.58
CA GLU A 39 0.93 13.24 -7.00
C GLU A 39 2.18 12.63 -6.35
N LEU A 40 2.20 11.33 -6.08
CA LEU A 40 3.36 10.64 -5.53
C LEU A 40 4.37 10.22 -6.61
N ILE A 41 3.97 10.13 -7.89
CA ILE A 41 4.84 9.67 -8.99
C ILE A 41 6.17 10.45 -9.04
N PRO A 42 6.19 11.80 -8.99
CA PRO A 42 7.44 12.55 -9.06
C PRO A 42 8.45 12.24 -7.94
N HIS A 43 7.98 11.64 -6.84
CA HIS A 43 8.79 11.34 -5.66
C HIS A 43 9.27 9.89 -5.65
N PHE A 44 8.40 8.95 -6.04
CA PHE A 44 8.68 7.51 -6.00
C PHE A 44 9.20 6.94 -7.32
N LYS A 45 9.07 7.65 -8.44
CA LYS A 45 9.58 7.19 -9.73
C LYS A 45 11.09 6.95 -9.66
N GLY A 46 11.52 5.78 -10.10
CA GLY A 46 12.92 5.38 -10.12
C GLY A 46 13.47 4.95 -8.76
N LYS A 47 12.63 4.87 -7.70
CA LYS A 47 13.06 4.51 -6.35
C LYS A 47 12.97 3.01 -6.11
N ASN A 48 13.63 2.57 -5.05
CA ASN A 48 13.60 1.19 -4.56
C ASN A 48 12.80 1.12 -3.26
N VAL A 49 11.98 0.08 -3.12
CA VAL A 49 11.04 -0.08 -2.00
C VAL A 49 11.11 -1.48 -1.41
N PHE A 50 11.11 -1.55 -0.08
CA PHE A 50 10.92 -2.80 0.66
C PHE A 50 9.42 -3.07 0.84
N ALA A 51 8.91 -4.17 0.31
CA ALA A 51 7.50 -4.54 0.34
C ALA A 51 7.26 -5.69 1.34
N PHE A 52 6.80 -5.36 2.54
CA PHE A 52 6.63 -6.33 3.64
C PHE A 52 5.17 -6.63 3.89
N ALA A 53 4.75 -7.87 3.72
CA ALA A 53 3.46 -8.35 4.21
C ALA A 53 3.59 -8.86 5.66
N THR A 54 2.64 -9.67 6.13
CA THR A 54 2.55 -10.08 7.54
C THR A 54 3.21 -11.41 7.85
N GLY A 55 3.76 -12.11 6.87
CA GLY A 55 4.29 -13.45 7.04
C GLY A 55 5.54 -13.55 7.89
N GLY A 56 5.67 -14.68 8.59
CA GLY A 56 6.75 -14.96 9.53
C GLY A 56 8.15 -14.93 8.93
N SER A 57 8.29 -15.04 7.61
CA SER A 57 9.59 -15.00 6.93
C SER A 57 10.36 -13.69 7.18
N VAL A 58 9.67 -12.56 7.43
CA VAL A 58 10.33 -11.27 7.79
C VAL A 58 11.21 -11.41 9.03
N ASN A 59 10.94 -12.36 9.92
CA ASN A 59 11.74 -12.59 11.13
C ASN A 59 13.13 -13.14 10.89
N ASN A 60 13.40 -13.70 9.71
CA ASN A 60 14.72 -14.24 9.41
C ASN A 60 15.67 -13.14 8.90
N LEU A 61 15.13 -12.00 8.47
CA LEU A 61 15.89 -10.80 8.16
C LEU A 61 16.51 -10.23 9.44
N LYS A 62 17.79 -9.90 9.38
CA LYS A 62 18.54 -9.28 10.49
C LYS A 62 18.49 -7.76 10.37
N ASN A 63 18.44 -7.07 11.52
CA ASN A 63 18.54 -5.60 11.59
C ASN A 63 17.46 -4.87 10.75
N VAL A 64 16.22 -5.37 10.79
CA VAL A 64 15.08 -4.80 10.07
C VAL A 64 14.78 -3.35 10.51
N ASP A 65 15.14 -2.98 11.74
CA ASP A 65 15.01 -1.61 12.29
C ASP A 65 15.75 -0.55 11.46
N ARG A 66 16.81 -0.94 10.71
CA ARG A 66 17.51 -0.06 9.76
C ARG A 66 16.61 0.44 8.64
N LEU A 67 15.50 -0.25 8.36
CA LEU A 67 14.54 0.16 7.34
C LEU A 67 13.76 1.43 7.68
N LYS A 68 13.86 1.94 8.92
CA LYS A 68 13.26 3.23 9.31
C LYS A 68 13.67 4.40 8.40
N ASP A 69 14.88 4.33 7.83
CA ASP A 69 15.50 5.37 7.00
C ASP A 69 15.24 5.19 5.48
N TYR A 70 14.51 4.13 5.10
CA TYR A 70 14.26 3.76 3.71
C TYR A 70 12.76 3.66 3.40
N ASN A 71 12.42 3.53 2.11
CA ASN A 71 11.04 3.37 1.69
C ASN A 71 10.53 1.96 2.01
N VAL A 72 9.61 1.87 2.98
CA VAL A 72 8.93 0.61 3.35
C VAL A 72 7.46 0.70 2.98
N PHE A 73 7.00 -0.25 2.20
CA PHE A 73 5.61 -0.43 1.82
C PHE A 73 5.06 -1.68 2.49
N THR A 74 3.97 -1.52 3.24
CA THR A 74 3.28 -2.64 3.86
C THR A 74 1.77 -2.63 3.62
N VAL A 75 1.13 -3.73 3.99
CA VAL A 75 -0.30 -3.99 3.80
C VAL A 75 -0.93 -4.47 5.10
N THR A 76 -2.26 -4.46 5.16
CA THR A 76 -3.03 -5.07 6.27
C THR A 76 -2.72 -4.46 7.64
N THR A 77 -2.59 -5.27 8.69
CA THR A 77 -2.29 -4.84 10.08
C THR A 77 -0.80 -4.65 10.35
N ALA A 78 0.06 -4.94 9.37
CA ALA A 78 1.49 -4.90 9.52
C ALA A 78 2.08 -3.57 10.04
N PRO A 79 1.58 -2.35 9.73
CA PRO A 79 2.17 -1.11 10.25
C PRO A 79 2.26 -1.09 11.78
N TYR A 80 1.21 -1.56 12.45
CA TYR A 80 1.17 -1.63 13.90
C TYR A 80 2.24 -2.56 14.45
N PHE A 81 2.27 -3.79 13.94
CA PHE A 81 3.22 -4.80 14.40
C PHE A 81 4.67 -4.50 14.00
N LEU A 82 4.88 -3.79 12.89
CA LEU A 82 6.19 -3.30 12.46
C LEU A 82 6.71 -2.26 13.47
N ASN A 83 5.86 -1.33 13.88
CA ASN A 83 6.19 -0.32 14.89
C ASN A 83 6.50 -0.97 16.24
N GLN A 84 5.64 -1.90 16.71
CA GLN A 84 5.85 -2.60 17.97
C GLN A 84 7.12 -3.44 18.00
N LYS A 85 7.44 -4.14 16.90
CA LYS A 85 8.56 -5.08 16.85
C LYS A 85 9.90 -4.41 16.52
N TYR A 86 9.89 -3.47 15.58
CA TYR A 86 11.12 -2.88 15.02
C TYR A 86 11.26 -1.38 15.29
N GLY A 87 10.28 -0.76 15.96
CA GLY A 87 10.37 0.64 16.42
C GLY A 87 10.14 1.69 15.34
N PHE A 88 9.54 1.34 14.20
CA PHE A 88 9.25 2.33 13.14
C PHE A 88 7.96 2.04 12.38
N SER A 89 7.34 3.10 11.85
CA SER A 89 6.17 3.02 10.97
C SER A 89 6.59 3.02 9.50
N PRO A 90 5.85 2.32 8.61
CA PRO A 90 6.19 2.22 7.19
C PRO A 90 6.05 3.57 6.48
N THR A 91 6.65 3.69 5.30
CA THR A 91 6.47 4.83 4.39
C THR A 91 5.10 4.81 3.72
N LEU A 92 4.72 3.65 3.17
CA LEU A 92 3.44 3.43 2.51
C LEU A 92 2.67 2.35 3.28
N TRP A 93 1.41 2.63 3.58
CA TRP A 93 0.47 1.63 4.10
C TRP A 93 -0.73 1.53 3.16
N PHE A 94 -0.87 0.38 2.48
CA PHE A 94 -2.02 0.14 1.63
C PHE A 94 -3.15 -0.53 2.40
N LEU A 95 -4.29 0.16 2.43
CA LEU A 95 -5.45 -0.21 3.22
C LEU A 95 -6.72 -0.13 2.37
N HIS A 96 -7.09 -1.26 1.78
CA HIS A 96 -8.28 -1.40 0.93
C HIS A 96 -9.45 -2.17 1.57
N TYR A 97 -9.35 -2.50 2.85
CA TYR A 97 -10.35 -3.31 3.56
C TYR A 97 -10.55 -2.81 5.00
N GLU A 98 -11.76 -2.32 5.28
CA GLU A 98 -12.14 -1.70 6.57
C GLU A 98 -11.83 -2.54 7.82
N PRO A 99 -12.10 -3.87 7.85
CA PRO A 99 -11.78 -4.67 9.03
C PRO A 99 -10.30 -4.67 9.42
N LEU A 100 -9.38 -4.42 8.49
CA LEU A 100 -7.95 -4.31 8.80
C LEU A 100 -7.64 -3.00 9.54
N ALA A 101 -8.31 -1.91 9.16
CA ALA A 101 -8.22 -0.64 9.88
C ALA A 101 -8.79 -0.78 11.29
N GLN A 102 -9.93 -1.46 11.41
CA GLN A 102 -10.55 -1.75 12.70
C GLN A 102 -9.63 -2.59 13.59
N ALA A 103 -9.02 -3.65 13.05
CA ALA A 103 -8.07 -4.47 13.79
C ALA A 103 -6.89 -3.66 14.33
N VAL A 104 -6.32 -2.76 13.53
CA VAL A 104 -5.24 -1.87 13.99
C VAL A 104 -5.72 -0.99 15.14
N MET A 105 -6.87 -0.33 15.01
CA MET A 105 -7.41 0.52 16.08
C MET A 105 -7.69 -0.27 17.37
N GLU A 106 -8.17 -1.51 17.27
CA GLU A 106 -8.40 -2.40 18.42
C GLU A 106 -7.10 -2.82 19.10
N GLU A 107 -6.02 -3.07 18.36
CA GLU A 107 -4.69 -3.35 18.93
C GLU A 107 -4.11 -2.09 19.60
N GLU A 108 -4.32 -0.91 19.01
CA GLU A 108 -3.93 0.35 19.62
C GLU A 108 -4.70 0.67 20.91
N ASP A 109 -5.98 0.32 21.00
CA ASP A 109 -6.77 0.48 22.23
C ASP A 109 -6.21 -0.39 23.37
N LYS A 110 -5.62 -1.54 23.05
CA LYS A 110 -5.08 -2.49 24.03
C LYS A 110 -3.65 -2.16 24.46
N HIS A 111 -2.80 -1.75 23.52
CA HIS A 111 -1.36 -1.62 23.80
C HIS A 111 -0.76 -0.26 23.44
N GLY A 112 -1.57 0.71 22.99
CA GLY A 112 -1.15 2.07 22.71
C GLY A 112 -1.09 2.42 21.23
N LYS A 113 -1.29 3.72 20.95
CA LYS A 113 -1.32 4.29 19.61
C LYS A 113 0.07 4.29 18.96
N ILE A 114 0.15 4.03 17.66
CA ILE A 114 1.37 4.19 16.85
C ILE A 114 1.43 5.59 16.21
N ASP A 115 2.63 6.10 15.98
CA ASP A 115 2.84 7.34 15.24
C ASP A 115 2.84 7.07 13.72
N LEU A 116 1.94 7.73 12.99
CA LEU A 116 1.81 7.63 11.53
C LEU A 116 2.11 8.96 10.82
N SER A 117 2.76 9.91 11.49
CA SER A 117 3.11 11.24 10.93
C SER A 117 3.95 11.16 9.66
N ASP A 118 4.83 10.15 9.57
CA ASP A 118 5.71 9.89 8.43
C ASP A 118 5.20 8.77 7.49
N THR A 119 3.90 8.48 7.53
CA THR A 119 3.27 7.43 6.73
C THR A 119 2.25 8.02 5.76
N PHE A 120 2.30 7.55 4.52
CA PHE A 120 1.22 7.70 3.55
C PHE A 120 0.25 6.52 3.68
N ILE A 121 -0.95 6.79 4.17
CA ILE A 121 -2.03 5.80 4.26
C ILE A 121 -2.84 5.84 2.96
N MET A 122 -2.69 4.81 2.14
CA MET A 122 -3.37 4.69 0.87
C MET A 122 -4.75 4.09 1.07
N LEU A 123 -5.78 4.84 0.68
CA LEU A 123 -7.19 4.48 0.81
C LEU A 123 -7.90 4.56 -0.53
N PRO A 124 -8.86 3.67 -0.82
CA PRO A 124 -9.68 3.79 -2.01
C PRO A 124 -10.45 5.11 -1.99
N ALA A 125 -10.45 5.82 -3.12
CA ALA A 125 -11.23 7.03 -3.33
C ALA A 125 -12.73 6.73 -3.24
N ASN A 126 -13.53 7.75 -2.94
CA ASN A 126 -15.00 7.60 -2.81
C ASN A 126 -15.71 7.15 -4.09
N ASP A 127 -15.11 7.44 -5.25
CA ASP A 127 -15.55 7.00 -6.57
C ASP A 127 -14.94 5.66 -7.01
N SER A 128 -14.06 5.06 -6.20
CA SER A 128 -13.49 3.74 -6.44
C SER A 128 -14.55 2.63 -6.42
N PHE A 129 -14.29 1.55 -7.15
CA PHE A 129 -15.11 0.33 -7.14
C PHE A 129 -14.77 -0.60 -5.96
N SER A 130 -14.22 -0.04 -4.89
CA SER A 130 -13.93 -0.74 -3.65
C SER A 130 -15.17 -0.80 -2.73
N PRO A 131 -15.34 -1.89 -1.95
CA PRO A 131 -16.33 -1.92 -0.86
C PRO A 131 -15.97 -0.95 0.26
N SER A 132 -14.68 -0.68 0.45
CA SER A 132 -14.15 0.25 1.46
C SER A 132 -13.66 1.51 0.78
N PHE A 133 -13.95 2.68 1.34
CA PHE A 133 -13.56 3.95 0.71
C PHE A 133 -13.27 5.03 1.75
N PHE A 134 -12.61 6.09 1.30
CA PHE A 134 -12.15 7.18 2.15
C PHE A 134 -13.23 7.67 3.12
N SER A 135 -14.42 8.01 2.65
CA SER A 135 -15.50 8.54 3.49
C SER A 135 -16.35 7.49 4.19
N SER A 136 -15.94 6.23 4.23
CA SER A 136 -16.63 5.19 5.03
C SER A 136 -16.52 5.47 6.54
N PRO A 137 -17.49 5.00 7.36
CA PRO A 137 -17.47 5.24 8.81
C PRO A 137 -16.19 4.76 9.51
N VAL A 138 -15.65 3.61 9.11
CA VAL A 138 -14.42 3.05 9.72
C VAL A 138 -13.20 3.89 9.33
N MET A 139 -13.09 4.30 8.07
CA MET A 139 -11.97 5.15 7.63
C MET A 139 -12.04 6.55 8.22
N LYS A 140 -13.25 7.11 8.43
CA LYS A 140 -13.43 8.36 9.20
C LYS A 140 -12.86 8.23 10.61
N LYS A 141 -13.19 7.16 11.33
CA LYS A 141 -12.65 6.90 12.67
C LYS A 141 -11.13 6.78 12.67
N LEU A 142 -10.56 6.08 11.67
CA LEU A 142 -9.10 6.00 11.52
C LEU A 142 -8.47 7.38 11.34
N ARG A 143 -9.09 8.26 10.53
CA ARG A 143 -8.61 9.64 10.33
C ARG A 143 -8.67 10.49 11.58
N ASP A 144 -9.78 10.41 12.30
CA ASP A 144 -9.96 11.16 13.54
C ASP A 144 -8.97 10.69 14.61
N ARG A 145 -8.60 9.40 14.59
CA ARG A 145 -7.59 8.81 15.46
C ARG A 145 -6.17 9.20 15.05
N HIS A 146 -5.88 9.33 13.76
CA HIS A 146 -4.58 9.71 13.20
C HIS A 146 -4.65 11.00 12.35
N PRO A 147 -4.90 12.16 12.97
CA PRO A 147 -4.90 13.44 12.27
C PRO A 147 -3.51 13.84 11.77
N GLU A 148 -2.44 13.28 12.35
CA GLU A 148 -1.06 13.52 11.94
C GLU A 148 -0.72 12.86 10.59
N ALA A 149 -1.42 11.78 10.24
CA ALA A 149 -1.10 10.99 9.06
C ALA A 149 -1.47 11.72 7.76
N SER A 150 -0.84 11.29 6.68
CA SER A 150 -1.19 11.76 5.34
C SER A 150 -1.87 10.65 4.55
N TYR A 151 -2.97 10.99 3.89
CA TYR A 151 -3.81 10.03 3.18
C TYR A 151 -3.63 10.17 1.68
N VAL A 152 -3.68 9.05 0.96
CA VAL A 152 -3.50 9.00 -0.49
C VAL A 152 -4.68 8.29 -1.11
N LEU A 153 -5.39 8.97 -2.00
CA LEU A 153 -6.56 8.43 -2.67
C LEU A 153 -6.15 7.72 -3.95
N PHE A 154 -6.50 6.44 -4.05
CA PHE A 154 -6.35 5.65 -5.27
C PHE A 154 -7.69 5.07 -5.74
N ARG A 155 -7.80 4.74 -7.02
CA ARG A 155 -8.93 4.00 -7.59
C ARG A 155 -8.50 2.59 -7.90
N GLU A 156 -9.30 1.62 -7.52
CA GLU A 156 -9.10 0.22 -7.87
C GLU A 156 -10.23 -0.28 -8.77
N HIS A 157 -9.86 -1.22 -9.64
CA HIS A 157 -10.78 -1.85 -10.56
C HIS A 157 -11.65 -2.87 -9.79
N ARG A 158 -12.87 -3.10 -10.27
CA ARG A 158 -13.73 -4.13 -9.70
C ARG A 158 -13.17 -5.52 -10.00
N GLY A 159 -12.87 -6.28 -8.96
CA GLY A 159 -12.45 -7.68 -9.07
C GLY A 159 -10.99 -7.87 -9.50
N ARG A 160 -10.51 -9.12 -9.35
CA ARG A 160 -9.15 -9.52 -9.72
C ARG A 160 -9.11 -9.97 -11.18
N MET A 161 -7.99 -9.72 -11.84
CA MET A 161 -7.70 -10.26 -13.17
C MET A 161 -7.38 -11.76 -13.11
N ASN A 162 -7.52 -12.44 -14.25
CA ASN A 162 -7.05 -13.81 -14.43
C ASN A 162 -5.56 -13.78 -14.87
N SER A 163 -4.76 -14.73 -14.39
CA SER A 163 -3.38 -14.98 -14.86
C SER A 163 -3.31 -15.22 -16.37
N ASP A 164 -4.35 -15.82 -16.96
CA ASP A 164 -4.37 -16.18 -18.38
C ASP A 164 -4.66 -15.00 -19.31
N ASN A 165 -5.21 -13.91 -18.77
CA ASN A 165 -5.58 -12.73 -19.54
C ASN A 165 -5.25 -11.45 -18.76
N LEU A 166 -3.95 -11.19 -18.64
CA LEU A 166 -3.44 -10.01 -17.99
C LEU A 166 -3.77 -8.77 -18.81
N HIS A 167 -4.41 -7.78 -18.19
CA HIS A 167 -4.74 -6.53 -18.89
C HIS A 167 -3.45 -5.81 -19.34
N PRO A 168 -3.40 -5.20 -20.53
CA PRO A 168 -2.21 -4.48 -21.01
C PRO A 168 -1.73 -3.37 -20.08
N GLU A 169 -2.65 -2.79 -19.32
CA GLU A 169 -2.39 -1.72 -18.35
C GLU A 169 -1.83 -2.20 -17.00
N TYR A 170 -1.68 -3.51 -16.79
CA TYR A 170 -1.10 -4.02 -15.55
C TYR A 170 0.35 -3.53 -15.40
N LEU A 171 0.64 -2.94 -14.22
CA LEU A 171 1.90 -2.26 -13.90
C LEU A 171 2.20 -0.99 -14.71
N GLU A 172 1.21 -0.42 -15.42
CA GLU A 172 1.43 0.86 -16.10
C GLU A 172 1.52 2.03 -15.13
N MET A 173 2.53 2.87 -15.36
CA MET A 173 2.76 4.07 -14.56
C MET A 173 1.64 5.09 -14.77
N GLY A 174 1.08 5.60 -13.68
CA GLY A 174 0.07 6.66 -13.71
C GLY A 174 -1.32 6.27 -14.22
N ILE A 175 -1.57 4.97 -14.47
CA ILE A 175 -2.87 4.50 -14.97
C ILE A 175 -3.77 4.03 -13.82
N GLU A 176 -4.89 4.73 -13.63
CA GLU A 176 -6.00 4.31 -12.76
C GLU A 176 -7.21 3.86 -13.60
N PRO A 177 -8.02 2.90 -13.11
CA PRO A 177 -7.92 2.25 -11.81
C PRO A 177 -6.87 1.14 -11.75
N ILE A 178 -6.24 0.97 -10.59
CA ILE A 178 -5.28 -0.11 -10.31
C ILE A 178 -5.97 -1.46 -10.48
N ARG A 179 -5.32 -2.38 -11.19
CA ARG A 179 -5.84 -3.72 -11.46
C ARG A 179 -5.05 -4.75 -10.65
N ALA A 180 -5.75 -5.50 -9.79
CA ALA A 180 -5.16 -6.53 -8.96
C ALA A 180 -5.08 -7.88 -9.70
N LEU A 181 -3.97 -8.60 -9.57
CA LEU A 181 -3.86 -10.03 -9.88
C LEU A 181 -4.05 -10.87 -8.59
N GLY A 182 -4.11 -12.20 -8.68
CA GLY A 182 -4.15 -13.07 -7.50
C GLY A 182 -2.85 -13.01 -6.68
N GLY A 183 -2.94 -13.11 -5.35
CA GLY A 183 -1.79 -13.00 -4.44
C GLY A 183 -1.62 -11.61 -3.83
N THR A 184 -0.82 -11.47 -2.77
CA THR A 184 -0.57 -10.17 -2.12
C THR A 184 0.48 -9.37 -2.88
N LEU A 185 1.55 -10.02 -3.37
CA LEU A 185 2.59 -9.37 -4.15
C LEU A 185 2.01 -8.83 -5.47
N GLU A 186 1.37 -9.69 -6.24
CA GLU A 186 0.84 -9.41 -7.56
C GLU A 186 -0.50 -8.66 -7.53
N GLY A 187 -1.26 -8.81 -6.45
CA GLY A 187 -2.54 -8.13 -6.26
C GLY A 187 -2.44 -6.74 -5.62
N THR A 188 -1.32 -6.41 -4.99
CA THR A 188 -1.21 -5.15 -4.23
C THR A 188 0.14 -4.48 -4.40
N PHE A 189 1.24 -5.14 -4.02
CA PHE A 189 2.55 -4.50 -4.06
C PHE A 189 2.97 -4.09 -5.47
N LEU A 190 2.94 -5.02 -6.42
CA LEU A 190 3.39 -4.76 -7.79
C LEU A 190 2.51 -3.71 -8.51
N PRO A 191 1.16 -3.77 -8.49
CA PRO A 191 0.33 -2.75 -9.14
C PRO A 191 0.58 -1.33 -8.62
N VAL A 192 0.71 -1.17 -7.30
CA VAL A 192 1.03 0.12 -6.67
C VAL A 192 2.42 0.59 -7.09
N CYS A 193 3.41 -0.31 -7.08
CA CYS A 193 4.77 0.02 -7.48
C CYS A 193 4.88 0.38 -8.97
N GLY A 194 4.19 -0.36 -9.85
CA GLY A 194 4.11 -0.06 -11.27
C GLY A 194 3.48 1.30 -11.53
N PHE A 195 2.35 1.60 -10.86
CA PHE A 195 1.70 2.90 -10.94
C PHE A 195 2.64 4.06 -10.58
N LEU A 196 3.41 3.91 -9.50
CA LEU A 196 4.36 4.92 -9.03
C LEU A 196 5.64 5.01 -9.89
N GLY A 197 5.89 4.04 -10.78
CA GLY A 197 7.13 3.95 -11.54
C GLY A 197 8.34 3.59 -10.68
N ILE A 198 8.14 2.83 -9.60
CA ILE A 198 9.22 2.27 -8.77
C ILE A 198 10.13 1.39 -9.64
N SER A 199 11.44 1.41 -9.39
CA SER A 199 12.42 0.62 -10.15
C SER A 199 12.59 -0.78 -9.61
N ASN A 200 12.73 -0.94 -8.29
CA ASN A 200 12.93 -2.25 -7.67
C ASN A 200 12.04 -2.43 -6.43
N VAL A 201 11.49 -3.62 -6.31
CA VAL A 201 10.73 -4.11 -5.15
C VAL A 201 11.51 -5.23 -4.49
N TYR A 202 11.82 -5.07 -3.21
CA TYR A 202 12.45 -6.08 -2.37
C TYR A 202 11.41 -6.60 -1.38
N PHE A 203 10.92 -7.83 -1.53
CA PHE A 203 9.79 -8.30 -0.74
C PHE A 203 10.14 -9.41 0.26
N SER A 204 9.38 -9.41 1.36
CA SER A 204 9.39 -10.45 2.40
C SER A 204 8.02 -10.51 3.09
N GLY A 205 7.73 -11.58 3.84
CA GLY A 205 6.45 -11.78 4.51
C GLY A 205 5.28 -12.13 3.57
N VAL A 206 5.56 -12.39 2.29
CA VAL A 206 4.60 -12.91 1.30
C VAL A 206 4.82 -14.41 1.16
N ASP A 207 4.47 -15.14 2.20
CA ASP A 207 4.92 -16.53 2.36
C ASP A 207 4.04 -17.49 1.57
N HIS A 208 2.72 -17.30 1.64
CA HIS A 208 1.70 -18.25 1.19
C HIS A 208 1.83 -19.64 1.84
N LEU A 209 2.41 -19.70 3.05
CA LEU A 209 2.63 -20.92 3.82
C LEU A 209 1.97 -20.76 5.19
N LEU A 210 1.09 -21.71 5.57
CA LEU A 210 0.34 -21.60 6.83
C LEU A 210 1.23 -21.72 8.09
N HIS A 211 2.36 -22.42 7.99
CA HIS A 211 3.21 -22.73 9.13
C HIS A 211 4.19 -21.62 9.50
N THR A 212 4.37 -20.59 8.66
CA THR A 212 5.28 -19.49 8.96
C THR A 212 4.72 -18.54 10.01
N GLY A 213 3.39 -18.52 10.17
CA GLY A 213 2.69 -17.61 11.09
C GLY A 213 2.92 -16.15 10.71
N HIS A 214 2.91 -15.28 11.72
CA HIS A 214 3.14 -13.85 11.52
C HIS A 214 4.53 -13.41 11.96
N PHE A 215 5.05 -12.31 11.39
CA PHE A 215 6.37 -11.82 11.81
C PHE A 215 6.38 -11.37 13.28
N TRP A 216 5.30 -10.82 13.83
CA TRP A 216 5.31 -10.47 15.26
C TRP A 216 5.14 -11.69 16.18
N ASP A 217 4.50 -12.75 15.69
CA ASP A 217 4.29 -14.00 16.42
C ASP A 217 4.14 -15.18 15.45
N LYS A 218 5.19 -16.01 15.32
CA LYS A 218 5.18 -17.19 14.44
C LYS A 218 4.18 -18.27 14.91
N ASN A 219 3.76 -18.25 16.18
CA ASN A 219 2.79 -19.21 16.71
C ASN A 219 1.34 -18.79 16.44
N ARG A 220 1.11 -17.50 16.15
CA ARG A 220 -0.22 -16.99 15.77
C ARG A 220 -0.51 -17.38 14.32
N LYS A 221 -1.47 -18.29 14.15
CA LYS A 221 -1.93 -18.74 12.82
C LYS A 221 -2.73 -17.63 12.12
N TYR A 222 -2.70 -17.66 10.79
CA TYR A 222 -3.54 -16.81 9.95
C TYR A 222 -5.02 -17.11 10.21
N GLN A 223 -5.76 -16.08 10.62
CA GLN A 223 -7.17 -16.20 11.00
C GLN A 223 -7.97 -14.93 10.67
N SER A 224 -9.28 -15.07 10.52
CA SER A 224 -10.23 -13.98 10.35
C SER A 224 -10.33 -13.13 11.62
N MET A 225 -11.05 -12.00 11.54
CA MET A 225 -11.38 -11.19 12.73
C MET A 225 -12.19 -11.97 13.77
N GLN A 226 -12.92 -13.00 13.35
CA GLN A 226 -13.69 -13.89 14.23
C GLN A 226 -12.85 -15.06 14.77
N GLY A 227 -11.58 -15.17 14.35
CA GLY A 227 -10.68 -16.26 14.74
C GLY A 227 -10.76 -17.49 13.84
N ASP A 228 -11.53 -17.45 12.75
CA ASP A 228 -11.65 -18.58 11.82
C ASP A 228 -10.34 -18.76 11.03
N PRO A 229 -9.80 -19.98 10.89
CA PRO A 229 -8.60 -20.22 10.09
C PRO A 229 -8.76 -19.73 8.65
N ILE A 230 -7.79 -18.95 8.16
CA ILE A 230 -7.75 -18.53 6.76
C ILE A 230 -7.21 -19.68 5.89
N LYS A 231 -7.91 -19.98 4.80
CA LYS A 231 -7.39 -20.83 3.72
C LYS A 231 -6.73 -19.93 2.67
N PHE A 232 -5.48 -20.22 2.34
CA PHE A 232 -4.86 -19.59 1.18
C PHE A 232 -5.43 -20.18 -0.12
N PRO A 233 -5.41 -19.42 -1.24
CA PRO A 233 -5.69 -19.97 -2.56
C PRO A 233 -4.77 -21.15 -2.86
N GLU A 234 -5.18 -22.01 -3.78
CA GLU A 234 -4.35 -23.14 -4.23
C GLU A 234 -2.99 -22.67 -4.75
N ASP A 235 -1.92 -23.37 -4.34
CA ASP A 235 -0.55 -23.05 -4.70
C ASP A 235 -0.37 -22.91 -6.21
N GLU A 236 -1.03 -23.76 -7.01
CA GLU A 236 -1.00 -23.70 -8.48
C GLU A 236 -1.51 -22.35 -9.01
N TYR A 237 -2.60 -21.84 -8.43
CA TYR A 237 -3.16 -20.54 -8.83
C TYR A 237 -2.19 -19.40 -8.47
N ILE A 238 -1.60 -19.44 -7.27
CA ILE A 238 -0.61 -18.44 -6.85
C ILE A 238 0.60 -18.44 -7.79
N LEU A 239 1.14 -19.61 -8.12
CA LEU A 239 2.29 -19.74 -9.00
C LEU A 239 1.99 -19.28 -10.43
N LYS A 240 0.78 -19.54 -10.95
CA LYS A 240 0.34 -19.00 -12.27
C LYS A 240 0.28 -17.47 -12.25
N CYS A 241 -0.28 -16.87 -11.21
CA CYS A 241 -0.31 -15.42 -11.04
C CYS A 241 1.11 -14.83 -10.95
N ALA A 242 1.97 -15.42 -10.13
CA ALA A 242 3.35 -15.00 -9.94
C ALA A 242 4.16 -15.09 -11.25
N GLN A 243 4.00 -16.15 -12.04
CA GLN A 243 4.64 -16.26 -13.35
C GLN A 243 4.19 -15.17 -14.33
N ALA A 244 2.88 -14.91 -14.40
CA ALA A 244 2.34 -13.85 -15.26
C ALA A 244 2.85 -12.46 -14.82
N ALA A 245 2.87 -12.20 -13.51
CA ALA A 245 3.38 -10.96 -12.95
C ALA A 245 4.88 -10.78 -13.17
N LYS A 246 5.71 -11.82 -12.99
CA LYS A 246 7.15 -11.77 -13.28
C LYS A 246 7.42 -11.41 -14.73
N ASN A 247 6.71 -12.03 -15.68
CA ASN A 247 6.84 -11.70 -17.10
C ASN A 247 6.44 -10.24 -17.40
N ALA A 248 5.44 -9.71 -16.70
CA ALA A 248 5.05 -8.31 -16.82
C ALA A 248 6.11 -7.38 -16.23
N CYS A 249 6.65 -7.70 -15.05
CA CYS A 249 7.75 -6.98 -14.42
C CYS A 249 8.96 -6.84 -15.36
N GLU A 250 9.39 -7.93 -15.99
CA GLU A 250 10.49 -7.93 -16.97
C GLU A 250 10.21 -7.02 -18.17
N LYS A 251 9.01 -7.10 -18.76
CA LYS A 251 8.61 -6.26 -19.88
C LYS A 251 8.56 -4.77 -19.53
N LYS A 252 8.22 -4.44 -18.28
CA LYS A 252 8.08 -3.06 -17.79
C LYS A 252 9.36 -2.51 -17.13
N GLY A 253 10.40 -3.33 -16.99
CA GLY A 253 11.64 -2.93 -16.32
C GLY A 253 11.48 -2.73 -14.81
N LEU A 254 10.52 -3.41 -14.17
CA LEU A 254 10.35 -3.41 -12.72
C LEU A 254 11.11 -4.60 -12.12
N GLY A 255 12.19 -4.33 -11.40
CA GLY A 255 12.89 -5.36 -10.62
C GLY A 255 12.03 -5.86 -9.46
N CYS A 256 11.94 -7.17 -9.27
CA CYS A 256 11.20 -7.78 -8.16
C CYS A 256 12.02 -8.93 -7.57
N TYR A 257 12.43 -8.80 -6.32
CA TYR A 257 13.35 -9.70 -5.65
C TYR A 257 12.78 -10.14 -4.31
N ARG A 258 12.86 -11.43 -4.02
CA ARG A 258 12.60 -11.94 -2.69
C ARG A 258 13.85 -11.76 -1.82
N LEU A 259 13.64 -11.48 -0.54
CA LEU A 259 14.71 -11.35 0.44
C LEU A 259 14.93 -12.65 1.24
N GLU A 260 13.96 -13.55 1.20
CA GLU A 260 13.96 -14.79 1.98
C GLU A 260 14.23 -16.02 1.09
N PRO A 261 15.16 -16.91 1.48
CA PRO A 261 15.55 -18.05 0.66
C PRO A 261 14.49 -19.16 0.62
N GLU A 262 13.86 -19.45 1.77
CA GLU A 262 13.10 -20.69 1.94
C GLU A 262 11.62 -20.51 2.29
N GLU A 263 11.27 -19.57 3.17
CA GLU A 263 9.93 -19.42 3.74
C GLU A 263 8.96 -18.65 2.81
N THR A 264 8.88 -19.05 1.54
CA THR A 264 7.89 -18.54 0.58
C THR A 264 7.62 -19.51 -0.57
N LEU A 265 6.40 -19.54 -1.09
CA LEU A 265 6.06 -20.21 -2.36
C LEU A 265 6.64 -19.48 -3.59
N LEU A 266 6.96 -18.19 -3.47
CA LEU A 266 7.30 -17.31 -4.60
C LEU A 266 8.77 -17.42 -5.02
N LYS A 267 9.33 -18.64 -5.07
CA LYS A 267 10.74 -18.91 -5.37
C LYS A 267 11.16 -18.61 -6.81
N LEU A 268 10.19 -18.38 -7.72
CA LEU A 268 10.44 -17.96 -9.10
C LEU A 268 10.99 -16.53 -9.22
N TYR A 269 10.79 -15.70 -8.20
CA TYR A 269 11.44 -14.39 -8.12
C TYR A 269 12.90 -14.57 -7.65
N PRO A 270 13.85 -13.84 -8.24
CA PRO A 270 15.26 -13.92 -7.86
C PRO A 270 15.46 -13.56 -6.38
N LEU A 271 16.32 -14.32 -5.71
CA LEU A 271 16.79 -14.01 -4.37
C LEU A 271 17.80 -12.87 -4.43
N LEU A 272 17.65 -11.88 -3.55
CA LEU A 272 18.65 -10.85 -3.31
C LEU A 272 18.97 -10.84 -1.81
N ASP A 273 20.26 -10.81 -1.48
CA ASP A 273 20.69 -10.71 -0.08
C ASP A 273 20.20 -9.39 0.54
N PHE A 274 19.81 -9.44 1.82
CA PHE A 274 19.22 -8.29 2.50
C PHE A 274 20.20 -7.11 2.62
N GLU A 275 21.48 -7.37 2.87
CA GLU A 275 22.49 -6.31 2.94
C GLU A 275 22.75 -5.70 1.55
N GLN A 276 22.70 -6.51 0.50
CA GLN A 276 22.76 -6.01 -0.88
C GLN A 276 21.55 -5.12 -1.23
N ALA A 277 20.35 -5.51 -0.78
CA ALA A 277 19.14 -4.71 -0.96
C ALA A 277 19.22 -3.37 -0.22
N ILE A 278 19.73 -3.38 1.03
CA ILE A 278 19.97 -2.16 1.83
C ILE A 278 20.98 -1.23 1.15
N ALA A 279 22.07 -1.77 0.62
CA ALA A 279 23.09 -0.98 -0.08
C ALA A 279 22.54 -0.25 -1.31
N GLN A 280 21.45 -0.75 -1.89
CA GLN A 280 20.77 -0.17 -3.05
C GLN A 280 19.49 0.58 -2.66
N ALA A 281 19.17 0.70 -1.37
CA ALA A 281 17.91 1.25 -0.91
C ALA A 281 17.79 2.76 -1.21
N SER A 282 16.58 3.19 -1.58
CA SER A 282 16.28 4.61 -1.72
C SER A 282 15.93 5.21 -0.36
N PRO A 283 16.45 6.42 -0.03
CA PRO A 283 16.08 7.13 1.19
C PRO A 283 14.56 7.28 1.32
N ARG A 284 14.08 7.25 2.56
CA ARG A 284 12.67 7.42 2.89
C ARG A 284 12.11 8.73 2.34
N ILE A 285 10.93 8.64 1.75
CA ILE A 285 10.12 9.79 1.33
C ILE A 285 9.05 10.00 2.41
N THR A 286 8.98 11.19 3.00
CA THR A 286 7.97 11.52 4.02
C THR A 286 6.91 12.45 3.46
N PRO A 287 5.68 12.46 4.03
CA PRO A 287 4.67 13.46 3.68
C PRO A 287 5.15 14.89 3.93
N GLN A 288 5.95 15.11 4.97
CA GLN A 288 6.52 16.42 5.26
C GLN A 288 7.39 16.94 4.11
N ALA A 289 8.27 16.10 3.56
CA ALA A 289 9.14 16.46 2.44
C ALA A 289 8.34 16.87 1.18
N ILE A 290 7.15 16.29 0.98
CA ILE A 290 6.26 16.68 -0.12
C ILE A 290 5.58 18.02 0.18
N ARG A 291 5.02 18.20 1.38
CA ARG A 291 4.30 19.43 1.80
C ARG A 291 5.15 20.70 1.69
N ASP A 292 6.41 20.63 2.13
CA ASP A 292 7.30 21.80 2.13
C ASP A 292 7.60 22.29 0.71
N LYS A 293 7.66 21.36 -0.24
CA LYS A 293 7.83 21.68 -1.66
C LYS A 293 6.61 22.44 -2.20
N TYR A 294 5.39 22.04 -1.86
CA TYR A 294 4.18 22.76 -2.30
C TYR A 294 4.09 24.19 -1.74
N LYS A 295 4.46 24.40 -0.47
CA LYS A 295 4.51 25.75 0.14
C LYS A 295 5.53 26.67 -0.53
N SER A 296 6.66 26.11 -0.98
CA SER A 296 7.70 26.89 -1.68
C SER A 296 7.27 27.38 -3.08
N PHE A 297 6.28 26.72 -3.71
CA PHE A 297 5.74 27.17 -4.99
C PHE A 297 4.69 28.26 -4.83
N SER A 298 3.81 28.17 -3.82
CA SER A 298 2.80 29.21 -3.56
C SER A 298 3.42 30.55 -3.18
N TYR A 299 4.56 30.55 -2.47
CA TYR A 299 5.26 31.78 -2.07
C TYR A 299 5.94 32.51 -3.25
N ASN A 300 6.23 31.81 -4.35
CA ASN A 300 6.90 32.38 -5.51
C ASN A 300 5.94 32.95 -6.57
N GLU A 301 4.66 32.55 -6.56
CA GLU A 301 3.63 33.17 -7.42
C GLU A 301 3.18 34.53 -6.85
N ASP A 302 3.10 34.66 -5.52
CA ASP A 302 2.76 35.92 -4.85
C ASP A 302 3.88 36.98 -4.96
N GLN A 303 5.13 36.59 -5.25
CA GLN A 303 6.23 37.54 -5.51
C GLN A 303 6.39 37.97 -6.97
N ARG A 304 5.60 37.40 -7.90
CA ARG A 304 5.56 37.82 -9.31
C ARG A 304 4.42 38.80 -9.62
N SER A 305 3.74 39.30 -8.60
CA SER A 305 2.64 40.25 -8.70
C SER A 305 2.87 41.54 -7.88
N ILE A 306 4.12 42.03 -7.86
CA ILE A 306 4.48 43.40 -7.47
C ILE A 306 5.30 44.03 -8.58
#